data_AF-A0A200HQ84-F1
#
_entry.id   AF-A0A200HQ84-F1
#
_cell.length_a   1.000
_cell.length_b   1.000
_cell.length_c   1.000
_cell.angle_alpha   90.00
_cell.angle_beta   90.00
_cell.angle_gamma   90.00
#
_symmetry.space_group_name_H-M   'P 1'
#
loop_
_entity.id
_entity.type
_entity.pdbx_description
1 polymer ?
#
loop_
_entity_poly.entity_id
_entity_poly.type
_entity_poly.pdbx_seq_one_letter_code
_entity_poly.pdbx_strand_id
1 'polypeptide(L)'
;MLFINAKGTKGEVSSDLAGIIDVMNQKPNQTNSLASKLMKEIDYYNQNPEKRRELMDYETRLKDERLIGIKEGRIEERNRNARNIIIAFKANDAAPSFIFQFVKSAFKDDLTDEEIQQMIDEVEERN
;
A
#
# COMPACT_ATOMS: atom_id res chain seq x y z
N MET A 1 10.96 -16.64 1.32
CA MET A 1 12.05 -16.56 0.33
C MET A 1 12.18 -15.11 -0.10
N LEU A 2 13.32 -14.46 0.17
CA LEU A 2 13.60 -13.08 -0.25
C LEU A 2 14.41 -13.13 -1.54
N PHE A 3 13.93 -12.52 -2.63
CA PHE A 3 14.65 -12.43 -3.89
C PHE A 3 15.28 -11.04 -4.02
N ILE A 4 16.60 -10.95 -3.91
CA ILE A 4 17.34 -9.70 -4.18
C ILE A 4 17.60 -9.63 -5.68
N ASN A 5 16.92 -8.71 -6.36
CA ASN A 5 17.10 -8.47 -7.78
C ASN A 5 18.29 -7.51 -7.99
N ALA A 6 19.51 -8.01 -7.86
CA ALA A 6 20.71 -7.25 -8.18
C ALA A 6 20.82 -7.15 -9.72
N LYS A 7 20.59 -5.96 -10.28
CA LYS A 7 20.96 -5.63 -11.66
C LYS A 7 22.48 -5.62 -11.78
N GLY A 8 23.10 -6.79 -11.87
CA GLY A 8 24.53 -6.99 -12.07
C GLY A 8 24.78 -8.06 -13.11
N THR A 9 25.75 -7.83 -13.99
CA THR A 9 26.27 -8.83 -14.94
C THR A 9 26.70 -10.09 -14.18
N LYS A 10 26.26 -11.27 -14.64
CA LYS A 10 26.74 -12.57 -14.16
C LYS A 10 28.27 -12.57 -14.18
N GLY A 11 28.90 -12.53 -13.00
CA GLY A 11 30.36 -12.51 -12.94
C GLY A 11 30.92 -12.42 -11.53
N GLU A 12 30.66 -11.34 -10.79
CA GLU A 12 31.28 -11.13 -9.49
C GLU A 12 30.28 -10.52 -8.50
N VAL A 13 29.97 -11.28 -7.44
CA VAL A 13 29.25 -10.75 -6.28
C VAL A 13 30.27 -9.96 -5.48
N SER A 14 30.03 -8.66 -5.26
CA SER A 14 30.92 -7.86 -4.41
C SER A 14 31.02 -8.47 -3.01
N SER A 15 32.17 -8.30 -2.35
CA SER A 15 32.39 -8.82 -0.99
C SER A 15 31.31 -8.39 -0.01
N ASP A 16 30.74 -7.21 -0.19
CA ASP A 16 29.68 -6.66 0.65
C ASP A 16 28.34 -7.33 0.38
N LEU A 17 27.99 -7.57 -0.89
CA LEU A 17 26.76 -8.28 -1.25
C LEU A 17 26.81 -9.74 -0.79
N ALA A 18 27.98 -10.39 -0.93
CA ALA A 18 28.21 -11.72 -0.39
C ALA A 18 28.07 -11.74 1.14
N GLY A 19 28.65 -10.76 1.82
CA GLY A 19 28.53 -10.59 3.27
C GLY A 19 27.07 -10.41 3.72
N ILE A 20 26.27 -9.59 3.03
CA ILE A 20 24.84 -9.43 3.33
C ILE A 20 24.09 -10.76 3.18
N ILE A 21 24.36 -11.53 2.13
CA ILE A 21 23.76 -12.85 1.91
C ILE A 21 24.13 -13.82 3.05
N ASP A 22 25.37 -13.78 3.51
CA ASP A 22 25.82 -14.63 4.61
C ASP A 22 25.15 -14.27 5.95
N VAL A 23 24.90 -12.98 6.22
CA VAL A 23 24.09 -12.52 7.36
C VAL A 23 22.66 -13.02 7.27
N MET A 24 22.01 -12.91 6.11
CA MET A 24 20.64 -13.42 5.91
C MET A 24 20.54 -14.93 6.14
N ASN A 25 21.59 -15.68 5.79
CA ASN A 25 21.68 -17.12 6.02
C ASN A 25 22.15 -17.49 7.44
N GLN A 26 22.26 -16.51 8.36
CA GLN A 26 22.69 -16.69 9.74
C GLN A 26 24.05 -17.40 9.87
N LYS A 27 24.95 -17.20 8.89
CA LYS A 27 26.28 -17.79 8.98
C LYS A 27 27.08 -17.09 10.08
N PRO A 28 27.68 -17.83 11.04
CA PRO A 28 28.49 -17.24 12.10
C PRO A 28 29.84 -16.72 11.55
N ASN A 29 30.51 -15.85 12.32
CA ASN A 29 31.88 -15.38 12.06
C ASN A 29 32.10 -14.65 10.73
N GLN A 30 31.32 -13.57 10.52
CA GLN A 30 31.48 -12.70 9.35
C GLN A 30 32.79 -11.94 9.40
N THR A 31 33.63 -12.10 8.37
CA THR A 31 34.89 -11.35 8.18
C THR A 31 34.69 -10.04 7.44
N ASN A 32 33.57 -9.90 6.71
CA ASN A 32 33.21 -8.66 6.03
C ASN A 32 32.71 -7.61 7.05
N SER A 33 33.28 -6.40 7.01
CA SER A 33 32.98 -5.33 7.99
C SER A 33 31.50 -4.89 7.99
N LEU A 34 30.87 -4.81 6.82
CA LEU A 34 29.44 -4.49 6.70
C LEU A 34 28.58 -5.60 7.32
N ALA A 35 28.89 -6.85 6.99
CA ALA A 35 28.19 -8.02 7.52
C ALA A 35 28.32 -8.14 9.05
N SER A 36 29.51 -7.92 9.61
CA SER A 36 29.72 -7.92 11.06
C SER A 36 28.95 -6.80 11.77
N LYS A 37 28.85 -5.61 11.15
CA LYS A 37 28.05 -4.49 11.69
C LYS A 37 26.56 -4.86 11.71
N LEU A 38 26.04 -5.41 10.61
CA LEU A 38 24.65 -5.87 10.51
C LEU A 38 24.34 -6.95 11.56
N MET A 39 25.22 -7.94 11.76
CA MET A 39 25.03 -8.94 12.81
C MET A 39 24.96 -8.32 14.21
N LYS A 40 25.87 -7.39 14.54
CA LYS A 40 25.87 -6.73 15.84
C LYS A 40 24.59 -5.92 16.08
N GLU A 41 24.07 -5.28 15.05
CA GLU A 41 22.82 -4.53 15.13
C GLU A 41 21.63 -5.49 15.34
N ILE A 42 21.56 -6.58 14.57
CA ILE A 42 20.56 -7.64 14.76
C ILE A 42 20.63 -8.21 16.19
N ASP A 43 21.83 -8.50 16.68
CA ASP A 43 22.04 -9.01 18.04
C ASP A 43 21.64 -7.99 19.10
N TYR A 44 21.95 -6.71 18.91
CA TYR A 44 21.54 -5.64 19.82
C TYR A 44 20.02 -5.55 19.95
N TYR A 45 19.29 -5.57 18.82
CA TYR A 45 17.84 -5.60 18.83
C TYR A 45 17.33 -6.90 19.46
N ASN A 46 17.92 -8.06 19.14
CA ASN A 46 17.47 -9.34 19.67
C ASN A 46 17.70 -9.52 21.16
N GLN A 47 18.79 -9.00 21.71
CA GLN A 47 19.16 -9.18 23.12
C GLN A 47 18.49 -8.16 24.04
N ASN A 48 18.03 -7.03 23.50
CA ASN A 48 17.36 -6.00 24.27
C ASN A 48 15.82 -6.12 24.16
N PRO A 49 15.11 -6.58 25.21
CA PRO A 49 13.68 -6.81 25.17
C PRO A 49 12.86 -5.53 24.92
N GLU A 50 13.33 -4.38 25.38
CA GLU A 50 12.66 -3.09 25.14
C GLU A 50 12.75 -2.71 23.65
N LYS A 51 13.92 -2.92 23.03
CA LYS A 51 14.11 -2.65 21.60
C LYS A 51 13.34 -3.61 20.71
N ARG A 52 13.21 -4.88 21.08
CA ARG A 52 12.29 -5.81 20.38
C ARG A 52 10.86 -5.34 20.45
N ARG A 53 10.41 -4.87 21.62
CA ARG A 53 9.05 -4.36 21.81
C ARG A 53 8.80 -3.12 20.97
N GLU A 54 9.74 -2.17 20.97
CA GLU A 54 9.67 -0.96 20.14
C GLU A 54 9.55 -1.29 18.64
N LEU A 55 10.32 -2.27 18.16
CA LEU A 55 10.25 -2.73 16.78
C LEU A 55 8.88 -3.37 16.46
N MET A 56 8.37 -4.22 17.35
CA MET A 56 7.06 -4.87 17.18
C MET A 56 5.91 -3.86 17.18
N ASP A 57 5.95 -2.86 18.07
CA ASP A 57 4.96 -1.80 18.14
C ASP A 57 4.99 -0.96 16.84
N TYR A 58 6.19 -0.64 16.34
CA TYR A 58 6.37 0.06 15.08
C TYR A 58 5.84 -0.73 13.87
N GLU A 59 6.18 -2.02 13.76
CA GLU A 59 5.67 -2.88 12.70
C GLU A 59 4.14 -3.01 12.72
N THR A 60 3.54 -3.04 13.92
CA THR A 60 2.09 -3.11 14.10
C THR A 60 1.44 -1.82 13.59
N ARG A 61 1.96 -0.66 14.01
CA ARG A 61 1.48 0.64 13.52
C ARG A 61 1.59 0.78 12.00
N LEU A 62 2.71 0.36 11.42
CA LEU A 62 2.88 0.39 9.97
C LEU A 62 1.86 -0.51 9.24
N LYS A 63 1.53 -1.68 9.80
CA LYS A 63 0.49 -2.54 9.24
C LYS A 63 -0.88 -1.87 9.31
N ASP A 64 -1.21 -1.26 10.44
CA ASP A 64 -2.48 -0.55 10.63
C ASP A 64 -2.61 0.63 9.66
N GLU A 65 -1.58 1.48 9.57
CA GLU A 65 -1.53 2.60 8.62
C GLU A 65 -1.70 2.11 7.17
N ARG A 66 -1.08 0.99 6.81
CA ARG A 66 -1.21 0.40 5.47
C ARG A 66 -2.62 -0.13 5.20
N LEU A 67 -3.27 -0.74 6.20
CA LEU A 67 -4.65 -1.20 6.08
C LEU A 67 -5.61 -0.02 5.93
N ILE A 68 -5.39 1.06 6.68
CA ILE A 68 -6.15 2.31 6.55
C ILE A 68 -5.99 2.87 5.13
N GLY A 69 -4.76 3.02 4.64
CA GLY A 69 -4.51 3.52 3.29
C GLY A 69 -5.13 2.65 2.18
N ILE A 70 -5.12 1.31 2.32
CA ILE A 70 -5.81 0.42 1.39
C ILE A 70 -7.32 0.65 1.42
N LYS A 71 -7.90 0.84 2.61
CA LYS A 71 -9.34 1.09 2.77
C LYS A 71 -9.73 2.44 2.16
N GLU A 72 -8.97 3.49 2.45
CA GLU A 72 -9.18 4.83 1.87
C GLU A 72 -9.06 4.80 0.34
N GLY A 73 -8.01 4.16 -0.20
CA GLY A 73 -7.83 4.04 -1.65
C GLY A 73 -8.99 3.31 -2.34
N ARG A 74 -9.56 2.28 -1.72
CA ARG A 74 -10.76 1.59 -2.24
C ARG A 74 -11.99 2.50 -2.25
N ILE A 75 -12.17 3.31 -1.20
CA ILE A 75 -13.28 4.27 -1.13
C ILE A 75 -13.11 5.35 -2.21
N GLU A 76 -11.89 5.88 -2.39
CA GLU A 76 -11.59 6.87 -3.43
C GLU A 76 -11.82 6.31 -4.84
N GLU A 77 -11.34 5.09 -5.14
CA GLU A 77 -11.54 4.44 -6.43
C GLU A 77 -13.03 4.25 -6.74
N ARG A 78 -13.79 3.77 -5.75
CA ARG A 78 -15.23 3.57 -5.86
C ARG A 78 -15.96 4.89 -6.16
N ASN A 79 -15.66 5.94 -5.40
CA ASN A 79 -16.26 7.26 -5.60
C ASN A 79 -15.89 7.85 -6.97
N ARG A 80 -14.64 7.66 -7.41
CA ARG A 80 -14.18 8.06 -8.74
C ARG A 80 -14.93 7.33 -9.85
N ASN A 81 -15.14 6.02 -9.70
CA ASN A 81 -15.87 5.22 -10.69
C ASN A 81 -17.34 5.67 -10.80
N ALA A 82 -18.01 5.91 -9.67
CA ALA A 82 -19.37 6.45 -9.66
C ALA A 82 -19.45 7.81 -10.37
N ARG A 83 -18.52 8.73 -10.08
CA ARG A 83 -18.43 10.04 -10.75
C ARG A 83 -18.20 9.93 -12.26
N ASN A 84 -17.31 9.03 -12.70
CA ASN A 84 -17.05 8.82 -14.13
C ASN A 84 -18.31 8.34 -14.86
N ILE A 85 -19.11 7.46 -14.23
CA ILE A 85 -20.39 7.00 -14.78
C ILE A 85 -21.38 8.17 -14.88
N ILE A 86 -21.51 8.99 -13.83
CA ILE A 86 -22.38 10.18 -13.83
C ILE A 86 -21.98 11.13 -14.97
N ILE A 87 -20.69 11.45 -15.10
CA ILE A 87 -20.17 12.31 -16.17
C ILE A 87 -20.49 11.74 -17.54
N ALA A 88 -20.25 10.43 -17.75
CA ALA A 88 -20.52 9.78 -19.02
C ALA A 88 -22.01 9.82 -19.40
N PHE A 89 -22.91 9.55 -18.45
CA PHE A 89 -24.34 9.62 -18.72
C PHE A 89 -24.83 11.05 -18.95
N LYS A 90 -24.32 12.04 -18.20
CA LYS A 90 -24.64 13.45 -18.44
C LYS A 90 -24.17 13.93 -19.81
N ALA A 91 -22.99 13.51 -20.25
CA ALA A 91 -22.49 13.81 -21.60
C ALA A 91 -23.35 13.21 -22.73
N ASN A 92 -24.26 12.29 -22.40
CA ASN A 92 -25.23 11.69 -23.33
C ASN A 92 -26.67 12.13 -23.00
N ASP A 93 -26.86 13.27 -22.33
CA ASP A 93 -28.15 13.88 -22.00
C ASP A 93 -29.13 12.96 -21.25
N ALA A 94 -28.60 12.00 -20.48
CA ALA A 94 -29.44 11.13 -19.67
C ALA A 94 -30.10 11.92 -18.51
N ALA A 95 -31.37 11.61 -18.24
CA ALA A 95 -32.11 12.28 -17.17
C ALA A 95 -31.48 12.02 -15.78
N PRO A 96 -31.38 13.03 -14.89
CA PRO A 96 -30.79 12.85 -13.56
C PRO A 96 -31.39 11.71 -12.73
N SER A 97 -32.71 11.50 -12.84
CA SER A 97 -33.41 10.41 -12.17
C SER A 97 -32.98 9.02 -12.66
N PHE A 98 -32.68 8.88 -13.96
CA PHE A 98 -32.13 7.65 -14.51
C PHE A 98 -30.70 7.40 -14.03
N ILE A 99 -29.86 8.44 -14.04
CA ILE A 99 -28.48 8.38 -13.56
C ILE A 99 -28.45 7.94 -12.08
N PHE A 100 -29.29 8.56 -11.25
CA PHE A 100 -29.43 8.21 -9.83
C PHE A 100 -29.76 6.74 -9.63
N GLN A 101 -30.80 6.24 -10.31
CA GLN A 101 -31.22 4.83 -10.18
C GLN A 101 -30.13 3.87 -10.69
N PHE A 102 -29.44 4.21 -11.76
CA PHE A 102 -28.34 3.40 -12.28
C PHE A 102 -27.19 3.31 -11.27
N VAL A 103 -26.71 4.45 -10.75
CA VAL A 103 -25.60 4.48 -9.79
C VAL A 103 -25.99 3.76 -8.50
N LYS A 104 -27.21 3.99 -8.00
CA LYS A 104 -27.75 3.29 -6.83
C LYS A 104 -27.79 1.77 -7.02
N SER A 105 -28.15 1.31 -8.21
CA SER A 105 -28.13 -0.12 -8.54
C SER A 105 -26.72 -0.68 -8.69
N ALA A 106 -25.79 0.08 -9.28
CA ALA A 106 -24.43 -0.37 -9.55
C ALA A 106 -23.53 -0.39 -8.30
N PHE A 107 -23.77 0.51 -7.36
CA PHE A 107 -23.01 0.66 -6.10
C PHE A 107 -23.89 0.37 -4.88
N LYS A 108 -24.76 -0.64 -5.00
CA LYS A 108 -25.68 -1.02 -3.94
C LYS A 108 -24.92 -1.35 -2.66
N ASP A 109 -25.41 -0.83 -1.52
CA ASP A 109 -24.82 -0.97 -0.18
C ASP A 109 -23.44 -0.28 -0.01
N ASP A 110 -22.89 0.26 -1.09
CA ASP A 110 -21.60 0.92 -1.16
C ASP A 110 -21.73 2.45 -1.02
N LEU A 111 -22.75 3.04 -1.65
CA LEU A 111 -23.04 4.48 -1.58
C LEU A 111 -24.44 4.72 -1.03
N THR A 112 -24.59 5.77 -0.21
CA THR A 112 -25.91 6.22 0.24
C THR A 112 -26.61 7.04 -0.83
N ASP A 113 -27.93 7.19 -0.69
CA ASP A 113 -28.73 8.02 -1.59
C ASP A 113 -28.25 9.47 -1.57
N GLU A 114 -27.85 9.99 -0.40
CA GLU A 114 -27.29 11.34 -0.25
C GLU A 114 -25.95 11.50 -0.95
N GLU A 115 -25.04 10.51 -0.82
CA GLU A 115 -23.74 10.54 -1.50
C GLU A 115 -23.91 10.55 -3.03
N ILE A 116 -24.85 9.75 -3.55
CA ILE A 116 -25.13 9.70 -4.99
C ILE A 116 -25.70 11.04 -5.46
N GLN A 117 -26.67 11.60 -4.72
CA GLN A 117 -27.26 12.88 -5.09
C GLN A 117 -26.21 13.99 -5.09
N GLN A 118 -25.38 14.07 -4.04
CA GLN A 118 -24.29 15.04 -3.98
C GLN A 118 -23.32 14.90 -5.16
N MET A 119 -22.95 13.68 -5.55
CA MET A 119 -22.08 13.48 -6.71
C MET A 119 -22.72 13.92 -8.03
N ILE A 120 -24.05 13.78 -8.17
CA ILE A 120 -24.78 14.28 -9.34
C ILE A 120 -24.78 15.80 -9.37
N ASP A 121 -25.06 16.44 -8.23
CA ASP A 121 -25.11 17.90 -8.08
C ASP A 121 -23.73 18.53 -8.34
N GLU A 122 -22.66 17.96 -7.76
CA GLU A 122 -21.28 18.43 -7.95
C GLU A 122 -20.82 18.41 -9.42
N VAL A 123 -21.31 17.46 -10.22
CA VAL A 123 -21.02 17.41 -11.67
C VAL A 123 -21.87 18.44 -12.42
N GLU A 124 -23.06 18.76 -11.92
CA GLU A 124 -23.96 19.78 -12.50
C GLU A 124 -23.41 21.20 -12.32
N GLU A 125 -22.86 21.52 -11.14
CA GLU A 125 -22.28 22.84 -10.85
C GLU A 125 -20.98 23.13 -11.61
N ARG A 126 -20.33 22.12 -12.19
CA ARG A 126 -19.04 22.23 -12.88
C ARG A 126 -19.14 22.40 -14.39
N ASN A 127 -20.33 22.29 -14.98
CA ASN A 127 -20.62 22.47 -16.41
C ASN A 127 -21.34 23.80 -16.65
#